data_AF-A0A0V8J506-F1
#
_entry.id   AF-A0A0V8J506-F1
#
_cell.length_a   1.000
_cell.length_b   1.000
_cell.length_c   1.000
_cell.angle_alpha   90.00
_cell.angle_beta   90.00
_cell.angle_gamma   90.00
#
_symmetry.space_group_name_H-M   'P 1'
#
loop_
_entity.id
_entity.type
_entity.pdbx_description
1 polymer ?
#
loop_
_entity_poly.entity_id
_entity_poly.type
_entity_poly.pdbx_seq_one_letter_code
_entity_poly.pdbx_strand_id
1 'polypeptide(L)'
;MKNLNVWVGIFLLLFAGLIFYFALSYDYYSNIGPGPGLFPIWLSGLLLILSIMYIVSAFKKDEIRFSEVFPKGAQRNKILRILGSILLFILISPYAGFTLSGTVVLCILFIGEMKWYTAVGTSVVTTVVVFLIFNTFLGVPLPMNAFGW
;
A
#
# COMPACT_ATOMS: atom_id res chain seq x y z
N MET A 1 -4.75 25.88 -18.39
CA MET A 1 -3.50 25.09 -18.43
C MET A 1 -3.26 24.42 -17.10
N LYS A 2 -3.77 23.19 -16.92
CA LYS A 2 -3.14 22.10 -16.14
C LYS A 2 -4.16 20.98 -16.02
N ASN A 3 -4.32 20.21 -17.09
CA ASN A 3 -5.01 18.93 -17.02
C ASN A 3 -4.22 18.03 -16.07
N LEU A 4 -4.65 18.00 -14.80
CA LEU A 4 -4.02 17.19 -13.76
C LEU A 4 -3.90 15.74 -14.20
N ASN A 5 -4.90 15.24 -14.94
CA ASN A 5 -4.91 13.91 -15.55
C ASN A 5 -3.70 13.68 -16.47
N VAL A 6 -3.28 14.67 -17.26
CA VAL A 6 -2.10 14.55 -18.12
C VAL A 6 -0.82 14.48 -17.28
N TRP A 7 -0.70 15.31 -16.24
CA TRP A 7 0.45 15.27 -15.33
C TRP A 7 0.55 13.97 -14.54
N VAL A 8 -0.58 13.45 -14.04
CA VAL A 8 -0.67 12.16 -13.37
C VAL A 8 -0.27 11.04 -14.35
N GLY A 9 -0.75 11.09 -15.58
CA GLY A 9 -0.39 10.15 -16.63
C GLY A 9 1.11 10.18 -16.94
N ILE A 10 1.70 11.37 -17.12
CA ILE A 10 3.15 11.54 -17.35
C ILE A 10 3.95 10.99 -16.16
N PHE A 11 3.54 11.30 -14.93
CA PHE A 11 4.19 10.77 -13.74
C PHE A 11 4.15 9.23 -13.70
N LEU A 12 2.99 8.63 -13.95
CA LEU A 12 2.84 7.18 -14.01
C LEU A 12 3.70 6.57 -15.11
N LEU A 13 3.76 7.20 -16.28
CA LEU A 13 4.57 6.76 -17.41
C LEU A 13 6.07 6.78 -17.07
N LEU A 14 6.56 7.86 -16.47
CA LEU A 14 7.96 7.97 -16.03
C LEU A 14 8.28 6.96 -14.93
N PHE A 15 7.39 6.82 -13.93
CA PHE A 15 7.55 5.87 -12.84
C PHE A 15 7.59 4.43 -13.35
N ALA A 16 6.66 4.06 -14.21
CA ALA A 16 6.61 2.74 -14.83
C ALA A 16 7.83 2.48 -15.72
N GLY A 17 8.27 3.48 -16.51
CA GLY A 17 9.45 3.37 -17.36
C GLY A 17 10.73 3.18 -16.56
N LEU A 18 10.88 3.88 -15.44
CA LEU A 18 12.01 3.75 -14.53
C LEU A 18 12.05 2.38 -13.87
N ILE A 19 10.90 1.87 -13.39
CA ILE A 19 10.82 0.50 -12.85
C ILE A 19 11.13 -0.52 -13.93
N PHE A 20 10.57 -0.38 -15.13
CA PHE A 20 10.83 -1.29 -16.25
C PHE A 20 12.31 -1.31 -16.61
N TYR A 21 12.96 -0.15 -16.66
CA TYR A 21 14.40 -0.05 -16.92
C TYR A 21 15.24 -0.80 -15.87
N PHE A 22 14.97 -0.60 -14.58
CA PHE A 22 15.68 -1.35 -13.54
C PHE A 22 15.33 -2.85 -13.56
N ALA A 23 14.08 -3.18 -13.86
CA ALA A 23 13.60 -4.56 -13.95
C ALA A 23 14.35 -5.38 -15.02
N LEU A 24 14.73 -4.75 -16.13
CA LEU A 24 15.54 -5.37 -17.18
C LEU A 24 16.96 -5.73 -16.74
N SER A 25 17.48 -5.11 -15.67
CA SER A 25 18.80 -5.42 -15.12
C SER A 25 18.79 -6.65 -14.20
N TYR A 26 17.60 -7.17 -13.84
CA TYR A 26 17.45 -8.36 -13.03
C TYR A 26 17.24 -9.61 -13.89
N ASP A 27 17.70 -10.76 -13.39
CA ASP A 27 17.50 -12.04 -14.07
C ASP A 27 16.01 -12.34 -14.24
N TYR A 28 15.62 -12.67 -15.48
CA TYR A 28 14.26 -13.09 -15.80
C TYR A 28 13.96 -14.49 -15.26
N TYR A 29 14.97 -15.38 -15.28
CA TYR A 29 14.89 -16.73 -14.77
C TYR A 29 16.18 -17.09 -14.04
N SER A 30 16.06 -17.81 -12.93
CA SER A 30 17.17 -18.30 -12.12
C SER A 30 17.18 -19.82 -12.08
N ASN A 31 18.26 -20.42 -11.55
CA ASN A 31 18.40 -21.87 -11.42
C ASN A 31 17.33 -22.54 -10.56
N ILE A 32 16.60 -21.78 -9.74
CA ILE A 32 15.56 -22.25 -8.81
C ILE A 32 14.14 -21.80 -9.22
N GLY A 33 13.98 -21.17 -10.40
CA GLY A 33 12.69 -20.74 -10.93
C GLY A 33 12.66 -19.28 -11.38
N PRO A 34 11.47 -18.65 -11.47
CA PRO A 34 11.28 -17.26 -11.85
C PRO A 34 12.26 -16.32 -11.15
N GLY A 35 13.02 -15.56 -11.93
CA GLY A 35 13.96 -14.60 -11.38
C GLY A 35 13.25 -13.34 -10.87
N PRO A 36 13.95 -12.51 -10.08
CA PRO A 36 13.38 -11.29 -9.51
C PRO A 36 12.96 -10.27 -10.58
N GLY A 37 13.45 -10.38 -11.82
CA GLY A 37 13.05 -9.51 -12.93
C GLY A 37 11.68 -9.85 -13.53
N LEU A 38 11.20 -11.09 -13.41
CA LEU A 38 9.97 -11.54 -14.09
C LEU A 38 8.76 -10.67 -13.71
N PHE A 39 8.45 -10.58 -12.42
CA PHE A 39 7.25 -9.88 -11.95
C PHE A 39 7.32 -8.36 -12.20
N PRO A 40 8.44 -7.65 -11.90
CA PRO A 40 8.57 -6.24 -12.20
C PRO A 40 8.47 -5.91 -13.69
N ILE A 41 9.05 -6.73 -14.60
CA ILE A 41 8.97 -6.51 -16.06
C ILE A 41 7.51 -6.51 -16.53
N TRP A 42 6.74 -7.53 -16.16
CA TRP A 42 5.34 -7.64 -16.58
C TRP A 42 4.46 -6.54 -15.99
N LEU A 43 4.59 -6.26 -14.69
CA LEU A 43 3.80 -5.23 -14.04
C LEU A 43 4.10 -3.83 -14.58
N SER A 44 5.38 -3.48 -14.73
CA SER A 44 5.77 -2.16 -15.22
C SER A 44 5.49 -2.01 -16.73
N GLY A 45 5.61 -3.08 -17.51
CA GLY A 45 5.21 -3.10 -18.93
C GLY A 45 3.71 -2.87 -19.11
N LEU A 46 2.87 -3.55 -18.33
CA LEU A 46 1.42 -3.30 -18.33
C LEU A 46 1.11 -1.87 -17.87
N LEU A 47 1.75 -1.40 -16.80
CA LEU A 47 1.53 -0.05 -16.29
C LEU A 47 1.96 1.03 -17.31
N LEU A 48 3.03 0.80 -18.06
CA LEU A 48 3.43 1.66 -19.18
C LEU A 48 2.31 1.78 -20.22
N ILE A 49 1.77 0.66 -20.68
CA ILE A 49 0.66 0.64 -21.65
C ILE A 49 -0.57 1.38 -21.10
N LEU A 50 -0.96 1.07 -19.86
CA LEU A 50 -2.10 1.71 -19.21
C LEU A 50 -1.89 3.23 -19.02
N SER A 51 -0.66 3.66 -18.71
CA SER A 51 -0.34 5.08 -18.56
C SER A 51 -0.46 5.85 -19.88
N ILE A 52 -0.03 5.26 -21.00
CA ILE A 52 -0.20 5.83 -22.35
C ILE A 52 -1.70 5.94 -22.67
N MET A 53 -2.46 4.87 -22.47
CA MET A 53 -3.91 4.86 -22.69
C MET A 53 -4.63 5.91 -21.82
N TYR A 54 -4.18 6.08 -20.58
CA TYR A 54 -4.70 7.08 -19.67
C TYR A 54 -4.40 8.51 -20.14
N ILE A 55 -3.19 8.80 -20.60
CA ILE A 55 -2.82 10.10 -21.18
C ILE A 55 -3.68 10.41 -22.41
N VAL A 56 -3.83 9.45 -23.33
CA VAL A 56 -4.68 9.61 -24.52
C VAL A 56 -6.13 9.88 -24.14
N SER A 57 -6.63 9.19 -23.11
CA SER A 57 -7.97 9.41 -22.57
C SER A 57 -8.11 10.76 -21.85
N ALA A 58 -7.04 11.24 -21.22
CA ALA A 58 -7.01 12.51 -20.52
C ALA A 58 -7.12 13.72 -21.46
N PHE A 59 -6.70 13.57 -22.73
CA PHE A 59 -6.92 14.60 -23.76
C PHE A 59 -8.37 14.66 -24.26
N LYS A 60 -9.18 13.61 -24.02
CA LYS A 60 -10.59 13.54 -24.46
C LYS A 60 -11.60 13.92 -23.37
N LYS A 61 -11.17 14.07 -22.12
CA LYS A 61 -12.04 14.33 -20.96
C LYS A 61 -11.84 15.75 -20.42
N ASP A 62 -12.86 16.28 -19.77
CA ASP A 62 -12.86 17.62 -19.18
C ASP A 62 -11.74 17.82 -18.13
N GLU A 63 -11.29 19.07 -18.00
CA GLU A 63 -10.21 19.46 -17.09
C GLU A 63 -10.61 19.24 -15.62
N ILE A 64 -10.06 18.22 -14.96
CA ILE A 64 -10.19 18.07 -13.50
C ILE A 64 -9.22 19.02 -12.80
N ARG A 65 -9.75 19.91 -11.95
CA ARG A 65 -8.94 20.85 -11.16
C ARG A 65 -8.41 20.20 -9.89
N PHE A 66 -7.16 20.49 -9.53
CA PHE A 66 -6.51 19.98 -8.31
C PHE A 66 -7.32 20.27 -7.02
N SER A 67 -8.06 21.38 -6.99
CA SER A 67 -8.93 21.78 -5.87
C SER A 67 -10.15 20.88 -5.64
N GLU A 68 -10.48 20.02 -6.60
CA GLU A 68 -11.58 19.05 -6.55
C GLU A 68 -11.11 17.66 -6.10
N VAL A 69 -9.80 17.38 -6.19
CA VAL A 69 -9.23 16.07 -5.85
C VAL A 69 -8.97 15.93 -4.35
N PHE A 70 -8.68 17.03 -3.65
CA PHE A 70 -8.41 16.95 -2.22
C PHE A 70 -9.70 16.74 -1.42
N PRO A 71 -9.72 15.72 -0.53
CA PRO A 71 -10.87 15.42 0.30
C PRO A 71 -11.14 16.56 1.28
N LYS A 72 -12.40 16.98 1.35
CA LYS A 72 -12.85 18.08 2.21
C LYS A 72 -13.60 17.51 3.42
N GLY A 73 -13.52 18.21 4.55
CA GLY A 73 -14.26 17.87 5.77
C GLY A 73 -13.87 16.51 6.37
N ALA A 74 -14.87 15.67 6.68
CA ALA A 74 -14.72 14.40 7.39
C ALA A 74 -13.76 13.40 6.69
N GLN A 75 -13.68 13.45 5.36
CA GLN A 75 -12.79 12.59 4.57
C GLN A 75 -11.31 12.88 4.85
N ARG A 76 -10.95 14.15 5.10
CA ARG A 76 -9.58 14.55 5.46
C ARG A 76 -9.15 13.90 6.78
N ASN A 77 -10.03 13.90 7.77
CA ASN A 77 -9.75 13.31 9.08
C ASN A 77 -9.55 11.79 8.97
N LYS A 78 -10.33 11.12 8.11
CA LYS A 78 -10.16 9.68 7.84
C LYS A 78 -8.80 9.38 7.22
N ILE A 79 -8.35 10.18 6.26
CA ILE A 79 -7.02 10.01 5.65
C ILE A 79 -5.90 10.30 6.65
N LEU A 80 -6.00 11.39 7.41
CA LEU A 80 -5.03 11.71 8.46
C LEU A 80 -4.93 10.60 9.50
N ARG A 81 -6.05 9.98 9.86
CA ARG A 81 -6.10 8.83 10.76
C ARG A 81 -5.40 7.61 10.15
N ILE A 82 -5.64 7.29 8.88
CA ILE A 82 -4.95 6.19 8.18
C ILE A 82 -3.43 6.44 8.15
N LEU A 83 -3.01 7.62 7.73
CA LEU A 83 -1.59 7.99 7.66
C LEU A 83 -0.93 7.97 9.05
N GLY A 84 -1.62 8.53 10.06
CA GLY A 84 -1.17 8.50 11.45
C GLY A 84 -1.07 7.09 12.00
N SER A 85 -2.03 6.22 11.69
CA SER A 85 -2.03 4.79 12.01
C SER A 85 -0.84 4.06 11.41
N ILE A 86 -0.49 4.32 10.14
CA ILE A 86 0.68 3.73 9.49
C ILE A 86 1.98 4.19 10.17
N LEU A 87 2.13 5.50 10.42
CA LEU A 87 3.29 6.03 11.12
C LEU A 87 3.42 5.45 12.53
N LEU A 88 2.31 5.37 13.26
CA LEU A 88 2.26 4.80 14.61
C LEU A 88 2.64 3.31 14.60
N PHE A 89 2.20 2.55 13.60
CA PHE A 89 2.63 1.16 13.43
C PHE A 89 4.14 1.06 13.25
N ILE A 90 4.72 1.83 12.34
CA ILE A 90 6.17 1.82 12.04
C ILE A 90 6.99 2.15 13.29
N LEU A 91 6.53 3.12 14.10
CA LEU A 91 7.24 3.55 15.29
C LEU A 91 7.15 2.56 16.47
N ILE A 92 5.98 1.94 16.67
CA ILE A 92 5.72 1.10 17.83
C ILE A 92 6.06 -0.38 17.58
N SER A 93 5.93 -0.86 16.35
CA SER A 93 6.14 -2.27 15.97
C SER A 93 7.51 -2.83 16.39
N PRO A 94 8.65 -2.11 16.25
CA PRO A 94 9.96 -2.61 16.68
C PRO A 94 10.07 -2.88 18.19
N TYR A 95 9.26 -2.21 19.01
CA TYR A 95 9.30 -2.33 20.47
C TYR A 95 8.19 -3.23 21.02
N ALA A 96 6.99 -3.11 20.47
CA ALA A 96 5.79 -3.76 20.97
C ALA A 96 5.45 -5.07 20.24
N GLY A 97 6.16 -5.39 19.17
CA GLY A 97 5.87 -6.54 18.32
C GLY A 97 4.68 -6.30 17.39
N PHE A 98 4.54 -7.18 16.39
CA PHE A 98 3.50 -7.13 15.37
C PHE A 98 2.10 -7.25 16.00
N THR A 99 1.94 -8.13 16.99
CA THR A 99 0.63 -8.43 17.55
C THR A 99 0.03 -7.23 18.29
N LEU A 100 0.82 -6.57 19.16
CA LEU A 100 0.33 -5.41 19.90
C LEU A 100 0.16 -4.19 18.98
N SER A 101 1.18 -3.91 18.15
CA SER A 101 1.15 -2.76 17.25
C SER A 101 0.02 -2.88 16.21
N GLY A 102 -0.17 -4.06 15.63
CA GLY A 102 -1.24 -4.36 14.68
C GLY A 102 -2.62 -4.20 15.31
N THR A 103 -2.81 -4.74 16.52
CA THR A 103 -4.10 -4.63 17.25
C THR A 103 -4.43 -3.16 17.54
N VAL A 104 -3.48 -2.40 18.08
CA VAL A 104 -3.69 -0.97 18.41
C VAL A 104 -4.04 -0.18 17.16
N VAL A 105 -3.31 -0.38 16.07
CA VAL A 105 -3.49 0.38 14.82
C VAL A 105 -4.82 0.03 14.16
N LEU A 106 -5.19 -1.24 14.11
CA LEU A 106 -6.49 -1.67 13.59
C LEU A 106 -7.66 -1.19 14.46
N CYS A 107 -7.52 -1.23 15.78
CA CYS A 107 -8.52 -0.69 16.71
C CYS A 107 -8.69 0.82 16.49
N ILE A 108 -7.59 1.56 16.39
CA ILE A 108 -7.60 2.98 16.01
C ILE A 108 -8.32 3.15 14.69
N LEU A 109 -8.18 2.27 13.70
CA LEU A 109 -8.86 2.43 12.41
C LEU A 109 -10.37 2.13 12.49
N PHE A 110 -10.77 1.09 13.23
CA PHE A 110 -12.14 0.58 13.29
C PHE A 110 -13.05 1.30 14.27
N ILE A 111 -12.53 1.97 15.31
CA ILE A 111 -13.37 2.56 16.37
C ILE A 111 -14.29 3.71 15.90
N GLY A 112 -14.11 4.21 14.68
CA GLY A 112 -15.03 5.20 14.06
C GLY A 112 -15.95 4.64 12.99
N GLU A 113 -15.84 3.35 12.68
CA GLU A 113 -16.62 2.66 11.64
C GLU A 113 -17.50 1.54 12.23
N MET A 114 -17.15 1.05 13.43
CA MET A 114 -17.82 -0.06 14.11
C MET A 114 -18.07 0.28 15.59
N LYS A 115 -18.91 -0.50 16.26
CA LYS A 115 -19.06 -0.38 17.73
C LYS A 115 -17.73 -0.73 18.40
N TRP A 116 -17.39 -0.05 19.50
CA TRP A 116 -16.06 -0.15 20.12
C TRP A 116 -15.66 -1.59 20.47
N TYR A 117 -16.58 -2.40 20.97
CA TYR A 117 -16.34 -3.81 21.32
C TYR A 117 -16.11 -4.69 20.08
N THR A 118 -16.86 -4.46 19.00
CA THR A 118 -16.62 -5.14 17.72
C THR A 118 -15.29 -4.71 17.10
N ALA A 119 -14.91 -3.44 17.20
CA ALA A 119 -13.63 -2.93 16.70
C ALA A 119 -12.43 -3.56 17.42
N VAL A 120 -12.50 -3.66 18.75
CA VAL A 120 -11.46 -4.34 19.54
C VAL A 120 -11.41 -5.83 19.17
N GLY A 121 -12.56 -6.52 19.17
CA GLY A 121 -12.63 -7.93 18.82
C GLY A 121 -12.07 -8.24 17.43
N THR A 122 -12.49 -7.49 16.40
CA THR A 122 -12.00 -7.68 15.03
C THR A 122 -10.53 -7.35 14.91
N SER A 123 -10.04 -6.28 15.53
CA SER A 123 -8.61 -5.93 15.50
C SER A 123 -7.72 -7.04 16.07
N VAL A 124 -8.07 -7.57 17.24
CA VAL A 124 -7.33 -8.66 17.89
C VAL A 124 -7.36 -9.91 17.02
N VAL A 125 -8.55 -10.34 16.58
CA VAL A 125 -8.71 -11.56 15.78
C VAL A 125 -7.95 -11.44 14.46
N THR A 126 -8.08 -10.32 13.74
CA THR A 126 -7.38 -10.11 12.48
C THR A 126 -5.88 -10.13 12.68
N THR A 127 -5.35 -9.42 13.68
CA THR A 127 -3.90 -9.41 13.91
C THR A 127 -3.35 -10.78 14.30
N VAL A 128 -4.03 -11.53 15.18
CA VAL A 128 -3.60 -12.87 15.59
C VAL A 128 -3.65 -13.85 14.41
N VAL A 129 -4.71 -13.82 13.59
CA VAL A 129 -4.81 -14.67 12.40
C VAL A 129 -3.69 -14.39 11.41
N VAL A 130 -3.39 -13.11 11.14
CA VAL A 130 -2.28 -12.73 10.26
C VAL A 130 -0.94 -13.17 10.86
N PHE A 131 -0.73 -12.98 12.15
CA PHE A 131 0.48 -13.44 12.83
C PHE A 131 0.68 -14.94 12.66
N LEU A 132 -0.36 -15.75 12.90
CA LEU A 132 -0.28 -17.21 12.75
C LEU A 132 0.04 -17.62 11.30
N ILE A 133 -0.63 -17.02 10.31
CA ILE A 133 -0.38 -17.31 8.89
C ILE A 133 1.08 -17.02 8.54
N PHE A 134 1.59 -15.86 8.90
CA PHE A 134 2.93 -15.46 8.49
C PHE A 134 4.03 -16.14 9.32
N ASN A 135 3.90 -16.15 10.64
CA ASN A 135 4.90 -16.72 11.53
C ASN A 135 4.92 -18.25 11.50
N THR A 136 3.74 -18.90 11.55
CA THR A 136 3.64 -20.37 11.68
C THR A 136 3.54 -21.07 10.34
N PHE A 137 2.68 -20.59 9.42
CA PHE A 137 2.45 -21.29 8.15
C PHE A 137 3.47 -20.91 7.07
N LEU A 138 3.85 -19.63 7.00
CA LEU A 138 4.79 -19.14 5.98
C LEU A 138 6.24 -19.04 6.47
N GLY A 139 6.48 -19.11 7.78
CA GLY A 139 7.83 -18.99 8.36
C GLY A 139 8.48 -17.63 8.13
N VAL A 140 7.68 -16.57 7.89
CA VAL A 140 8.17 -15.21 7.64
C VAL A 140 8.33 -14.50 9.00
N PRO A 141 9.54 -14.01 9.34
CA PRO A 141 9.77 -13.34 10.61
C PRO A 141 9.03 -12.01 10.65
N LEU A 142 8.10 -11.89 11.58
CA LEU A 142 7.44 -10.62 11.92
C LEU A 142 8.17 -9.94 13.08
N PRO A 143 8.04 -8.61 13.26
CA PRO A 143 8.56 -7.92 14.43
C PRO A 143 8.01 -8.58 15.71
N MET A 144 8.90 -9.03 16.59
CA MET A 144 8.54 -9.65 17.87
C MET A 144 8.91 -8.72 19.01
N ASN A 145 8.07 -8.70 20.05
CA ASN A 145 8.44 -8.04 21.31
C ASN A 145 9.36 -8.94 22.15
N ALA A 146 9.75 -8.44 23.33
CA ALA A 146 10.59 -9.17 24.28
C ALA A 146 10.03 -10.54 24.71
N PHE A 147 8.74 -10.80 24.47
CA PHE A 147 8.06 -12.06 24.78
C PHE A 147 7.92 -13.01 23.58
N GLY A 148 8.44 -12.65 22.40
CA GLY A 148 8.49 -13.53 21.22
C GLY A 148 7.22 -13.53 20.35
N TRP A 149 6.37 -12.51 20.45
CA TRP A 149 5.14 -12.35 19.64
C TRP A 149 4.80 -10.88 19.32
#